data_AF-A0A8T4S4W9-F1
#
_entry.id   AF-A0A8T4S4W9-F1
#
_cell.length_a   1.000
_cell.length_b   1.000
_cell.length_c   1.000
_cell.angle_alpha   90.00
_cell.angle_beta   90.00
_cell.angle_gamma   90.00
#
_symmetry.space_group_name_H-M   'P 1'
#
loop_
_entity.id
_entity.type
_entity.pdbx_description
1 polymer ?
#
loop_
_entity_poly.entity_id
_entity_poly.type
_entity_poly.pdbx_seq_one_letter_code
_entity_poly.pdbx_strand_id
1 'polypeptide(L)'
;MLRSKTSRRAQYSMEFVIFFAILSIAFSVWLFVYSGLIEDAFVTREKRAISDLGMAVQANIVTASNAHTGYYSSALTIPGTAGASQFGIRNTENVFVVSLIKDGQVKEETSYNIPYTIGVLKKGVNGLRNVNGVVLAGDVWISPVNYTLCKQAPSGCSSIASEIRTQCCAATGGPVLADPGLHICC
;
A
#
# COMPACT_ATOMS: atom_id res chain seq x y z
N MET A 1 1.60 -58.15 -62.96
CA MET A 1 1.20 -56.81 -62.45
C MET A 1 0.38 -56.98 -61.17
N LEU A 2 1.02 -57.11 -60.01
CA LEU A 2 0.34 -57.08 -58.71
C LEU A 2 0.54 -55.67 -58.12
N ARG A 3 -0.35 -54.76 -58.50
CA ARG A 3 -0.34 -53.38 -58.00
C ARG A 3 -0.84 -53.41 -56.54
N SER A 4 0.12 -53.40 -55.62
CA SER A 4 -0.01 -53.32 -54.16
C SER A 4 -1.21 -52.50 -53.69
N LYS A 5 -2.26 -53.16 -53.17
CA LYS A 5 -3.39 -52.53 -52.47
C LYS A 5 -2.99 -51.98 -51.08
N THR A 6 -1.84 -52.39 -50.55
CA THR A 6 -1.30 -51.96 -49.24
C THR A 6 -0.83 -50.50 -49.24
N SER A 7 -0.51 -49.93 -50.40
CA SER A 7 -0.03 -48.54 -50.54
C SER A 7 -1.06 -47.47 -50.13
N ARG A 8 -2.36 -47.66 -50.40
CA ARG A 8 -3.38 -46.63 -50.08
C ARG A 8 -3.62 -46.47 -48.57
N ARG A 9 -3.56 -47.55 -47.79
CA ARG A 9 -3.74 -47.49 -46.32
C ARG A 9 -2.59 -46.77 -45.62
N ALA A 10 -1.36 -46.99 -46.10
CA ALA A 10 -0.17 -46.30 -45.58
C ALA A 10 -0.22 -44.79 -45.89
N GLN A 11 -0.75 -44.40 -47.05
CA GLN A 11 -0.90 -42.99 -47.43
C GLN A 11 -1.87 -42.22 -46.52
N TYR A 12 -3.05 -42.79 -46.23
CA TYR A 12 -4.01 -42.18 -45.29
C TYR A 12 -3.43 -42.05 -43.87
N SER A 13 -2.66 -43.04 -43.42
CA SER A 13 -2.00 -42.98 -42.12
C SER A 13 -0.95 -41.87 -42.07
N MET A 14 -0.21 -41.65 -43.16
CA MET A 14 0.80 -40.59 -43.22
C MET A 14 0.16 -39.20 -43.25
N GLU A 15 -0.90 -39.01 -44.02
CA GLU A 15 -1.68 -37.76 -44.04
C GLU A 15 -2.23 -37.42 -42.65
N PHE A 16 -2.80 -38.41 -41.96
CA PHE A 16 -3.29 -38.23 -40.59
C PHE A 16 -2.20 -37.76 -39.62
N VAL A 17 -1.00 -38.38 -39.67
CA VAL A 17 0.11 -38.00 -38.79
C VAL A 17 0.56 -36.56 -39.06
N ILE A 18 0.60 -36.14 -40.33
CA ILE A 18 0.96 -34.77 -40.70
C ILE A 18 -0.09 -33.77 -40.18
N PHE A 19 -1.38 -34.05 -40.37
CA PHE A 19 -2.45 -33.20 -39.84
C PHE A 19 -2.42 -33.11 -38.32
N PHE A 20 -2.21 -34.24 -37.65
CA PHE A 20 -2.11 -34.29 -36.19
C PHE A 20 -0.91 -33.48 -35.69
N ALA A 21 0.25 -33.57 -36.35
CA ALA A 21 1.43 -32.79 -35.99
C ALA A 21 1.18 -31.28 -36.12
N ILE A 22 0.55 -30.84 -37.22
CA ILE A 22 0.21 -29.42 -37.43
C ILE A 22 -0.79 -28.93 -36.35
N LEU A 23 -1.82 -29.72 -36.06
CA LEU A 23 -2.79 -29.41 -35.00
C LEU A 23 -2.15 -29.35 -33.62
N SER A 24 -1.24 -30.26 -33.32
CA SER A 24 -0.49 -30.26 -32.06
C SER A 24 0.38 -29.02 -31.91
N ILE A 25 1.03 -28.56 -32.99
CA ILE A 25 1.83 -27.33 -32.96
C ILE A 25 0.92 -26.12 -32.73
N ALA A 26 -0.19 -26.03 -33.47
CA ALA A 26 -1.15 -24.94 -33.32
C ALA A 26 -1.74 -24.88 -31.90
N PHE A 27 -2.09 -26.05 -31.33
CA PHE A 27 -2.59 -26.16 -29.96
C PHE A 27 -1.55 -25.74 -28.92
N SER A 28 -0.29 -26.12 -29.10
CA SER A 28 0.80 -25.68 -28.23
C SER A 28 0.99 -24.17 -28.25
N VAL A 29 1.00 -23.54 -29.44
CA VAL A 29 1.07 -22.08 -29.56
C VAL A 29 -0.12 -21.41 -28.88
N TRP A 30 -1.32 -21.95 -29.07
CA TRP A 30 -2.52 -21.45 -28.41
C TRP A 30 -2.42 -21.53 -26.88
N LEU A 31 -1.91 -22.64 -26.33
CA LEU A 31 -1.69 -22.79 -24.88
C LEU A 31 -0.72 -21.74 -24.33
N PHE A 32 0.39 -21.46 -25.02
CA PHE A 32 1.35 -20.44 -24.60
C PHE A 32 0.72 -19.03 -24.56
N VAL A 33 -0.04 -18.67 -25.59
CA VAL A 33 -0.76 -17.39 -25.62
C VAL A 33 -1.80 -17.33 -24.50
N TYR A 34 -2.54 -18.41 -24.30
CA TYR A 34 -3.56 -18.50 -23.27
C TYR A 34 -2.99 -18.37 -21.85
N SER A 35 -1.84 -19.00 -21.57
CA SER A 35 -1.18 -18.86 -20.26
C SER A 35 -0.73 -17.42 -19.98
N GLY A 36 -0.21 -16.70 -20.98
CA GLY A 36 0.21 -15.31 -20.81
C GLY A 36 -0.97 -14.38 -20.50
N LEU A 37 -2.09 -14.57 -21.19
CA LEU A 37 -3.31 -13.78 -20.96
C LEU A 37 -3.88 -13.98 -19.55
N ILE A 38 -3.78 -15.18 -18.99
CA ILE A 38 -4.21 -15.46 -17.63
C ILE A 38 -3.33 -14.74 -16.61
N GLU A 39 -2.01 -14.81 -16.77
CA GLU A 39 -1.07 -14.16 -15.87
C GLU A 39 -1.26 -12.64 -15.86
N ASP A 40 -1.41 -12.03 -17.05
CA ASP A 40 -1.67 -10.58 -17.18
C ASP A 40 -2.98 -10.17 -16.50
N ALA A 41 -4.02 -11.01 -16.61
CA ALA A 41 -5.30 -10.75 -15.98
C ALA A 41 -5.21 -10.76 -14.45
N PHE A 42 -4.41 -11.67 -13.87
CA PHE A 42 -4.17 -11.69 -12.42
C PHE A 42 -3.37 -10.47 -11.99
N VAL A 43 -2.24 -10.18 -12.62
CA VAL A 43 -1.39 -9.03 -12.30
C VAL A 43 -2.20 -7.73 -12.37
N THR A 44 -3.06 -7.57 -13.39
CA THR A 44 -3.91 -6.39 -13.54
C THR A 44 -4.92 -6.26 -12.38
N ARG A 45 -5.52 -7.36 -11.93
CA ARG A 45 -6.45 -7.35 -10.80
C ARG A 45 -5.76 -6.99 -9.49
N GLU A 46 -4.56 -7.53 -9.24
CA GLU A 46 -3.75 -7.21 -8.06
C GLU A 46 -3.38 -5.73 -8.02
N LYS A 47 -2.90 -5.19 -9.14
CA LYS A 47 -2.59 -3.77 -9.27
C LYS A 47 -3.80 -2.87 -9.02
N ARG A 48 -4.97 -3.23 -9.55
CA ARG A 48 -6.22 -2.48 -9.30
C ARG A 48 -6.61 -2.52 -7.83
N ALA A 49 -6.58 -3.68 -7.19
CA ALA A 49 -6.93 -3.80 -5.77
C ALA A 49 -6.03 -2.95 -4.86
N ILE A 50 -4.73 -2.93 -5.15
CA ILE A 50 -3.77 -2.07 -4.44
C ILE A 50 -4.02 -0.59 -4.75
N SER A 51 -4.33 -0.29 -6.00
CA SER A 51 -4.62 1.07 -6.42
C SER A 51 -5.85 1.64 -5.71
N ASP A 52 -6.93 0.86 -5.68
CA ASP A 52 -8.19 1.18 -5.02
C ASP A 52 -8.00 1.37 -3.52
N LEU A 53 -7.18 0.51 -2.88
CA LEU A 53 -6.82 0.68 -1.47
C LEU A 53 -6.10 2.01 -1.24
N GLY A 54 -5.09 2.32 -2.05
CA GLY A 54 -4.33 3.56 -1.90
C GLY A 54 -5.19 4.81 -2.08
N MET A 55 -6.09 4.80 -3.07
CA MET A 55 -7.07 5.88 -3.29
C MET A 55 -8.06 6.00 -2.13
N ALA A 56 -8.54 4.87 -1.58
CA ALA A 56 -9.46 4.89 -0.44
C ALA A 56 -8.80 5.45 0.83
N VAL A 57 -7.53 5.10 1.10
CA VAL A 57 -6.78 5.67 2.23
C VAL A 57 -6.54 7.17 2.00
N GLN A 58 -6.09 7.56 0.81
CA GLN A 58 -5.88 8.96 0.44
C GLN A 58 -7.15 9.79 0.63
N ALA A 59 -8.30 9.31 0.15
CA ALA A 59 -9.58 9.99 0.26
C ALA A 59 -10.01 10.20 1.71
N ASN A 60 -9.78 9.21 2.59
CA ASN A 60 -10.07 9.35 4.02
C ASN A 60 -9.18 10.39 4.70
N ILE A 61 -7.88 10.44 4.37
CA ILE A 61 -6.95 11.43 4.93
C ILE A 61 -7.33 12.84 4.45
N VAL A 62 -7.63 13.00 3.15
CA VAL A 62 -8.10 14.27 2.58
C VAL A 62 -9.42 14.72 3.20
N THR A 63 -10.33 13.78 3.45
CA THR A 63 -11.59 14.09 4.13
C THR A 63 -11.33 14.54 5.56
N ALA A 64 -10.43 13.89 6.28
CA ALA A 64 -10.03 14.30 7.63
C ALA A 64 -9.38 15.68 7.64
N SER A 65 -8.49 16.00 6.67
CA SER A 65 -7.82 17.31 6.60
C SER A 65 -8.79 18.46 6.32
N ASN A 66 -9.83 18.21 5.53
CA ASN A 66 -10.83 19.20 5.14
C ASN A 66 -12.00 19.31 6.13
N ALA A 67 -12.10 18.39 7.09
CA ALA A 67 -13.08 18.48 8.17
C ALA A 67 -12.79 19.66 9.11
N HIS A 68 -13.72 19.98 10.00
CA HIS A 68 -13.49 21.02 10.99
C HIS A 68 -12.37 20.62 11.97
N THR A 69 -11.67 21.60 12.54
CA THR A 69 -10.70 21.35 13.62
C THR A 69 -11.36 20.59 14.77
N GLY A 70 -10.66 19.59 15.32
CA GLY A 70 -11.18 18.72 16.37
C GLY A 70 -11.93 17.49 15.86
N TYR A 71 -12.14 17.36 14.54
CA TYR A 71 -12.65 16.13 13.94
C TYR A 71 -11.76 14.94 14.32
N TYR A 72 -12.39 13.82 14.69
CA TYR A 72 -11.74 12.56 14.99
C TYR A 72 -12.52 11.41 14.36
N SER A 73 -11.83 10.49 13.70
CA SER A 73 -12.41 9.29 13.13
C SER A 73 -11.48 8.10 13.33
N SER A 74 -12.02 7.02 13.90
CA SER A 74 -11.37 5.71 13.95
C SER A 74 -11.80 4.80 12.79
N ALA A 75 -12.43 5.36 11.75
CA ALA A 75 -13.02 4.57 10.67
C ALA A 75 -11.99 4.11 9.62
N LEU A 76 -10.76 4.64 9.64
CA LEU A 76 -9.73 4.22 8.69
C LEU A 76 -9.21 2.83 9.06
N THR A 77 -9.76 1.81 8.42
CA THR A 77 -9.28 0.42 8.55
C THR A 77 -8.52 0.03 7.30
N ILE A 78 -7.21 -0.21 7.45
CA ILE A 78 -6.35 -0.71 6.37
C ILE A 78 -6.30 -2.24 6.50
N PRO A 79 -6.81 -3.02 5.52
CA PRO A 79 -6.83 -4.47 5.61
C PRO A 79 -5.41 -5.07 5.64
N GLY A 80 -5.29 -6.34 6.05
CA GLY A 80 -4.00 -7.04 6.03
C GLY A 80 -3.49 -7.35 4.62
N THR A 81 -4.44 -7.57 3.70
CA THR A 81 -4.25 -7.95 2.28
C THR A 81 -5.18 -7.13 1.38
N ALA A 82 -4.77 -6.91 0.13
CA ALA A 82 -5.56 -6.20 -0.88
C ALA A 82 -5.94 -7.22 -1.95
N GLY A 83 -7.18 -7.74 -1.87
CA GLY A 83 -7.55 -8.94 -2.61
C GLY A 83 -6.75 -10.16 -2.13
N ALA A 84 -6.08 -10.85 -3.06
CA ALA A 84 -5.22 -12.00 -2.76
C ALA A 84 -3.76 -11.62 -2.47
N SER A 85 -3.38 -10.35 -2.63
CA SER A 85 -1.98 -9.93 -2.62
C SER A 85 -1.55 -9.39 -1.26
N GLN A 86 -0.29 -9.67 -0.91
CA GLN A 86 0.37 -9.05 0.23
C GLN A 86 0.93 -7.69 -0.20
N PHE A 87 0.86 -6.71 0.69
CA PHE A 87 1.38 -5.38 0.44
C PHE A 87 2.07 -4.80 1.67
N GLY A 88 3.01 -3.89 1.47
CA GLY A 88 3.56 -3.01 2.49
C GLY A 88 2.91 -1.64 2.42
N ILE A 89 2.90 -0.94 3.54
CA ILE A 89 2.54 0.48 3.59
C ILE A 89 3.63 1.24 4.29
N ARG A 90 3.85 2.46 3.83
CA ARG A 90 4.60 3.48 4.56
C ARG A 90 4.00 4.83 4.25
N ASN A 91 4.12 5.75 5.17
CA ASN A 91 3.79 7.14 4.91
C ASN A 91 4.92 8.04 5.38
N THR A 92 5.09 9.13 4.69
CA THR A 92 5.82 10.31 5.14
C THR A 92 4.80 11.42 5.44
N GLU A 93 5.28 12.63 5.66
CA GLU A 93 4.43 13.77 5.99
C GLU A 93 3.42 14.11 4.88
N ASN A 94 3.79 13.96 3.60
CA ASN A 94 2.92 14.34 2.47
C ASN A 94 2.73 13.21 1.44
N VAL A 95 3.29 12.02 1.68
CA VAL A 95 3.19 10.91 0.73
C VAL A 95 2.82 9.63 1.44
N PHE A 96 1.79 8.97 0.95
CA PHE A 96 1.45 7.59 1.30
C PHE A 96 1.94 6.66 0.20
N VAL A 97 2.67 5.61 0.56
CA VAL A 97 3.20 4.64 -0.40
C VAL A 97 2.67 3.26 -0.06
N VAL A 98 2.14 2.59 -1.07
CA VAL A 98 1.74 1.18 -1.01
C VAL A 98 2.69 0.38 -1.90
N SER A 99 3.29 -0.68 -1.35
CA SER A 99 4.20 -1.56 -2.06
C SER A 99 3.60 -2.93 -2.25
N LEU A 100 3.61 -3.46 -3.46
CA LEU A 100 3.20 -4.85 -3.73
C LEU A 100 4.34 -5.79 -3.34
N ILE A 101 4.06 -6.75 -2.46
CA ILE A 101 5.04 -7.73 -1.99
C ILE A 101 4.70 -9.09 -2.61
N LYS A 102 5.64 -9.66 -3.37
CA LYS A 102 5.53 -11.01 -3.93
C LYS A 102 6.82 -11.75 -3.66
N ASP A 103 6.72 -12.97 -3.13
CA ASP A 103 7.86 -13.82 -2.75
C ASP A 103 8.87 -13.13 -1.82
N GLY A 104 8.37 -12.29 -0.91
CA GLY A 104 9.19 -11.53 0.05
C GLY A 104 9.94 -10.34 -0.55
N GLN A 105 9.74 -10.02 -1.83
CA GLN A 105 10.36 -8.86 -2.49
C GLN A 105 9.32 -7.81 -2.89
N VAL A 106 9.71 -6.55 -2.84
CA VAL A 106 8.92 -5.43 -3.35
C VAL A 106 9.00 -5.44 -4.88
N LYS A 107 7.87 -5.67 -5.54
CA LYS A 107 7.77 -5.71 -7.01
C LYS A 107 7.45 -4.34 -7.60
N GLU A 108 6.58 -3.60 -6.93
CA GLU A 108 6.04 -2.34 -7.43
C GLU A 108 5.67 -1.45 -6.24
N GLU A 109 5.80 -0.14 -6.42
CA GLU A 109 5.40 0.85 -5.43
C GLU A 109 4.52 1.90 -6.10
N THR A 110 3.44 2.26 -5.43
CA THR A 110 2.55 3.32 -5.86
C THR A 110 2.48 4.38 -4.77
N SER A 111 2.77 5.63 -5.13
CA SER A 111 2.74 6.77 -4.22
C SER A 111 1.49 7.62 -4.44
N TYR A 112 0.94 8.10 -3.33
CA TYR A 112 -0.25 8.94 -3.26
C TYR A 112 0.11 10.20 -2.50
N ASN A 113 -0.19 11.35 -3.08
CA ASN A 113 -0.01 12.61 -2.39
C ASN A 113 -1.09 12.77 -1.32
N ILE A 114 -0.69 13.00 -0.07
CA ILE A 114 -1.60 13.20 1.05
C ILE A 114 -1.37 14.58 1.67
N PRO A 115 -2.40 15.19 2.29
CA PRO A 115 -2.21 16.38 3.13
C PRO A 115 -1.17 16.12 4.22
N TYR A 116 -0.57 17.21 4.75
CA TYR A 116 0.42 17.12 5.81
C TYR A 116 -0.12 16.31 7.00
N THR A 117 0.48 15.13 7.21
CA THR A 117 0.05 14.11 8.14
C THR A 117 1.18 13.74 9.08
N ILE A 118 0.94 13.82 10.38
CA ILE A 118 1.89 13.44 11.44
C ILE A 118 1.49 12.07 12.00
N GLY A 119 2.47 11.18 12.14
CA GLY A 119 2.28 9.82 12.65
C GLY A 119 2.43 8.77 11.56
N VAL A 120 2.41 7.49 11.97
CA VAL A 120 2.62 6.35 11.07
C VAL A 120 1.33 5.56 10.95
N LEU A 121 0.88 5.36 9.71
CA LEU A 121 -0.25 4.48 9.39
C LEU A 121 0.18 3.02 9.47
N LYS A 122 -0.61 2.22 10.17
CA LYS A 122 -0.40 0.77 10.31
C LYS A 122 -1.53 0.00 9.66
N LYS A 123 -1.30 -1.27 9.35
CA LYS A 123 -2.38 -2.19 9.01
C LYS A 123 -3.31 -2.35 10.21
N GLY A 124 -4.60 -2.49 9.96
CA GLY A 124 -5.65 -2.47 10.96
C GLY A 124 -6.30 -1.11 11.11
N VAL A 125 -6.84 -0.84 12.30
CA VAL A 125 -7.58 0.39 12.62
C VAL A 125 -6.60 1.52 12.92
N ASN A 126 -6.83 2.67 12.29
CA ASN A 126 -6.07 3.91 12.52
C ASN A 126 -7.03 5.04 12.90
N GLY A 127 -6.64 5.83 13.89
CA GLY A 127 -7.27 7.11 14.18
C GLY A 127 -6.78 8.18 13.20
N LEU A 128 -7.69 9.02 12.73
CA LEU A 128 -7.41 10.25 12.01
C LEU A 128 -8.01 11.41 12.79
N ARG A 129 -7.19 12.42 13.11
CA ARG A 129 -7.63 13.63 13.82
C ARG A 129 -7.21 14.88 13.08
N ASN A 130 -8.10 15.85 12.93
CA ASN A 130 -7.74 17.15 12.37
C ASN A 130 -7.38 18.16 13.46
N VAL A 131 -6.19 18.73 13.36
CA VAL A 131 -5.73 19.87 14.17
C VAL A 131 -5.32 21.00 13.24
N ASN A 132 -6.24 21.95 13.00
CA ASN A 132 -6.00 23.15 12.19
C ASN A 132 -5.48 22.87 10.77
N GLY A 133 -6.02 21.85 10.10
CA GLY A 133 -5.64 21.45 8.75
C GLY A 133 -4.51 20.42 8.68
N VAL A 134 -3.89 20.08 9.81
CA VAL A 134 -2.91 18.99 9.92
C VAL A 134 -3.61 17.73 10.39
N VAL A 135 -3.33 16.60 9.74
CA VAL A 135 -3.91 15.30 10.11
C VAL A 135 -2.95 14.57 11.05
N LEU A 136 -3.42 14.17 12.23
CA LEU A 136 -2.72 13.24 13.11
C LEU A 136 -3.23 11.83 12.79
N ALA A 137 -2.33 10.92 12.43
CA ALA A 137 -2.64 9.56 12.02
C ALA A 137 -2.05 8.51 12.98
N GLY A 138 -2.78 7.41 13.15
CA GLY A 138 -2.37 6.29 14.01
C GLY A 138 -2.77 6.50 15.48
N ASP A 139 -1.96 5.97 16.40
CA ASP A 139 -2.20 6.07 17.86
C ASP A 139 -1.60 7.35 18.46
N VAL A 140 -1.36 8.38 17.63
CA VAL A 140 -0.73 9.62 18.08
C VAL A 140 -1.76 10.47 18.83
N TRP A 141 -1.75 10.34 20.16
CA TRP A 141 -2.51 11.21 21.07
C TRP A 141 -1.68 12.44 21.45
N ILE A 142 -1.91 13.55 20.75
CA ILE A 142 -1.44 14.86 21.22
C ILE A 142 -2.55 15.47 22.07
N SER A 143 -2.27 15.68 23.35
CA SER A 143 -3.18 16.38 24.25
C SER A 143 -3.43 17.81 23.71
N PRO A 144 -4.69 18.27 23.59
CA PRO A 144 -5.02 19.56 22.99
C PRO A 144 -4.51 20.79 23.79
N VAL A 145 -3.85 20.59 24.93
CA VAL A 145 -3.47 21.68 25.85
C VAL A 145 -2.22 22.47 25.38
N ASN A 146 -1.37 21.93 24.49
CA ASN A 146 -0.06 22.53 24.20
C ASN A 146 0.12 23.22 22.82
N TYR A 147 -0.87 23.18 21.92
CA TYR A 147 -0.67 23.76 20.57
C TYR A 147 -0.66 25.30 20.55
N THR A 148 -1.27 25.95 21.53
CA THR A 148 -1.26 27.41 21.69
C THR A 148 0.09 27.93 22.21
N LEU A 149 0.83 27.14 22.98
CA LEU A 149 2.13 27.54 23.54
C LEU A 149 3.27 27.45 22.50
N CYS A 150 3.22 26.50 21.57
CA CYS A 150 4.24 26.41 20.51
C CYS A 150 4.12 27.48 19.42
N LYS A 151 2.94 28.08 19.23
CA LYS A 151 2.72 29.12 18.21
C LYS A 151 3.27 30.50 18.62
N GLN A 152 3.63 30.69 19.88
CA GLN A 152 4.15 31.95 20.42
C GLN A 152 5.67 31.95 20.63
N ALA A 153 6.39 30.89 20.26
CA ALA A 153 7.85 30.91 20.30
C ALA A 153 8.38 31.82 19.17
N PRO A 154 9.05 32.94 19.48
CA PRO A 154 9.69 33.78 18.45
C PRO A 154 10.77 32.97 17.71
N SER A 155 10.97 33.31 16.44
CA SER A 155 11.77 32.63 15.41
C SER A 155 13.29 32.55 15.68
N GLY A 156 13.69 32.07 16.85
CA GLY A 156 15.07 32.06 17.33
C GLY A 156 15.43 30.93 18.28
N CYS A 157 14.74 29.78 18.27
CA CYS A 157 15.08 28.62 19.09
C CYS A 157 15.64 27.47 18.25
N SER A 158 16.90 27.58 17.82
CA SER A 158 17.66 26.48 17.20
C SER A 158 18.63 25.79 18.17
N SER A 159 18.61 26.08 19.48
CA SER A 159 19.55 25.47 20.44
C SER A 159 18.97 25.01 21.78
N ILE A 160 17.65 25.08 22.01
CA ILE A 160 17.03 24.72 23.31
C ILE A 160 16.27 23.39 23.21
N ALA A 161 16.87 22.37 22.59
CA ALA A 161 16.29 21.03 22.52
C ALA A 161 16.49 20.21 23.82
N SER A 162 17.32 20.68 24.76
CA SER A 162 17.61 19.99 26.02
C SER A 162 16.83 20.52 27.22
N GLU A 163 16.39 21.78 27.22
CA GLU A 163 15.82 22.43 28.42
C GLU A 163 14.28 22.41 28.45
N ILE A 164 13.63 22.35 27.28
CA ILE A 164 12.17 22.19 27.16
C ILE A 164 11.73 20.76 27.51
N ARG A 165 12.63 19.78 27.35
CA ARG A 165 12.38 18.38 27.72
C ARG A 165 12.10 18.24 29.24
N THR A 166 12.66 19.13 30.05
CA THR A 166 12.55 19.09 31.51
C THR A 166 11.32 19.83 32.04
N GLN A 167 10.86 20.91 31.40
CA GLN A 167 9.73 21.70 31.90
C GLN A 167 8.36 21.11 31.55
N CYS A 168 8.20 20.42 30.42
CA CYS A 168 6.91 19.77 30.10
C CYS A 168 6.67 18.46 30.88
N CYS A 169 7.74 17.79 31.33
CA CYS A 169 7.61 16.56 32.14
C CYS A 169 7.36 16.83 33.64
N ALA A 170 7.63 18.06 34.13
CA ALA A 170 7.45 18.39 35.56
C ALA A 170 5.97 18.60 35.96
N ALA A 171 5.07 18.82 35.01
CA ALA A 171 3.67 19.13 35.29
C ALA A 171 2.73 17.91 35.40
N THR A 172 3.15 16.71 34.96
CA THR A 172 2.23 15.55 34.83
C THR A 172 2.56 14.33 35.69
N GLY A 173 3.62 14.35 36.51
CA GLY A 173 3.81 13.37 37.60
C GLY A 173 3.77 11.88 37.21
N GLY A 174 4.12 11.53 35.97
CA GLY A 174 4.11 10.14 35.48
C GLY A 174 5.49 9.69 34.96
N PRO A 175 5.84 8.40 35.05
CA PRO A 175 7.16 7.91 34.66
C PRO A 175 7.36 7.95 33.14
N VAL A 176 8.54 8.47 32.74
CA VAL A 176 9.00 8.59 31.35
C VAL A 176 9.43 7.20 30.84
N LEU A 177 8.65 6.60 29.95
CA LEU A 177 9.10 5.47 29.13
C LEU A 177 9.87 6.05 27.93
N ALA A 178 11.19 5.96 27.99
CA ALA A 178 12.08 6.40 26.92
C ALA A 178 12.09 5.37 25.78
N ASP A 179 11.36 5.66 24.70
CA ASP A 179 11.52 4.96 23.43
C ASP A 179 12.32 5.86 22.48
N PRO A 180 13.53 5.46 22.01
CA PRO A 180 14.47 6.34 21.31
C PRO A 180 14.06 6.75 19.89
N GLY A 181 12.87 6.37 19.41
CA GLY A 181 12.40 6.67 18.05
C GLY A 181 11.25 7.67 17.93
N LEU A 182 10.68 8.14 19.04
CA LEU A 182 9.44 8.91 19.03
C LEU A 182 9.68 10.36 19.50
N HIS A 183 9.85 11.28 18.55
CA HIS A 183 9.78 12.71 18.84
C HIS A 183 8.31 13.12 19.06
N ILE A 184 7.77 12.77 20.22
CA ILE A 184 6.56 13.41 20.74
C ILE A 184 7.02 14.71 21.41
N CYS A 185 6.64 15.85 20.84
CA CYS A 185 6.60 17.09 21.61
C CYS A 185 5.49 16.93 22.67
N CYS A 186 5.89 16.81 23.94
CA CYS A 186 4.99 16.97 25.07
C CYS A 186 4.42 18.39 25.07
#